data_AF-A0A6J4UZA8-F1
#
_entry.id   AF-A0A6J4UZA8-F1
#
_cell.length_a   1.000
_cell.length_b   1.000
_cell.length_c   1.000
_cell.angle_alpha   90.00
_cell.angle_beta   90.00
_cell.angle_gamma   90.00
#
_symmetry.space_group_name_H-M   'P 1'
#
loop_
_entity.id
_entity.type
_entity.pdbx_description
1 polymer ?
#
loop_
_entity_poly.entity_id
_entity_poly.type
_entity_poly.pdbx_seq_one_letter_code
_entity_poly.pdbx_strand_id
1 'polypeptide(L)'
;LGEAAFAAAWAEGRRLSPFEARAEAVGVAEATAATSEPGTTPDDVNHGLTPRELEVLRLVADGSSDREIAKALFIGPATVRTHLANAFAKLEVGSRTAAVAAARRLGIL
;
A
#
# COMPACT_ATOMS: atom_id res chain seq x y z
N LEU A 1 -11.31 -0.23 -15.66
CA LEU A 1 -10.91 1.17 -15.39
C LEU A 1 -9.47 1.31 -15.83
N GLY A 2 -9.18 2.20 -16.78
CA GLY A 2 -7.81 2.43 -17.26
C GLY A 2 -6.96 3.16 -16.21
N GLU A 3 -5.64 3.09 -16.34
CA GLU A 3 -4.65 3.66 -15.42
C GLU A 3 -4.89 5.16 -15.14
N ALA A 4 -5.26 5.93 -16.17
CA ALA A 4 -5.59 7.34 -16.03
C ALA A 4 -6.89 7.59 -15.25
N ALA A 5 -7.90 6.73 -15.39
CA ALA A 5 -9.15 6.84 -14.66
C ALA A 5 -8.98 6.48 -13.18
N PHE A 6 -8.10 5.53 -12.87
CA PHE A 6 -7.71 5.22 -11.50
C PHE A 6 -6.90 6.36 -10.88
N ALA A 7 -5.89 6.90 -11.59
CA ALA A 7 -5.09 8.03 -11.11
C ALA A 7 -5.94 9.31 -10.90
N ALA A 8 -6.91 9.58 -11.77
CA ALA A 8 -7.84 10.70 -11.62
C ALA A 8 -8.80 10.49 -10.44
N ALA A 9 -9.37 9.28 -10.30
CA ALA A 9 -10.21 8.94 -9.14
C ALA A 9 -9.43 9.00 -7.81
N TRP A 10 -8.15 8.61 -7.85
CA TRP A 10 -7.24 8.68 -6.71
C TRP A 10 -6.84 10.12 -6.36
N ALA A 11 -6.58 10.95 -7.37
CA ALA A 11 -6.30 12.37 -7.19
C ALA A 11 -7.50 13.13 -6.60
N GLU A 12 -8.71 12.76 -7.01
CA GLU A 12 -9.96 13.31 -6.49
C GLU A 12 -10.28 12.82 -5.06
N GLY A 13 -9.98 11.55 -4.76
CA GLY A 13 -10.20 10.94 -3.44
C GLY A 13 -9.24 11.43 -2.34
N ARG A 14 -8.09 12.03 -2.68
CA ARG A 14 -7.15 12.64 -1.73
C ARG A 14 -7.68 13.86 -0.96
N ARG A 15 -8.92 14.31 -1.22
CA ARG A 15 -9.61 15.27 -0.35
C ARG A 15 -10.19 14.64 0.92
N LEU A 16 -10.20 13.31 1.04
CA LEU A 16 -10.55 12.61 2.27
C LEU A 16 -9.33 11.84 2.76
N SER A 17 -8.84 12.22 3.93
CA SER A 17 -7.77 11.47 4.58
C SER A 17 -8.31 10.10 5.03
N PRO A 18 -7.51 9.02 5.01
CA PRO A 18 -7.91 7.71 5.54
C PRO A 18 -8.36 7.74 7.01
N PHE A 19 -8.03 8.81 7.73
CA PHE A 19 -8.46 9.03 9.11
C PHE A 19 -9.93 9.47 9.23
N GLU A 20 -10.54 10.01 8.17
CA GLU A 20 -11.96 10.40 8.17
C GLU A 20 -12.89 9.26 7.71
N ALA A 21 -12.38 8.30 6.94
CA ALA A 21 -13.15 7.16 6.44
C ALA A 21 -13.36 6.03 7.47
N ARG A 22 -12.69 6.07 8.63
CA ARG A 22 -12.80 5.03 9.68
C ARG A 22 -13.99 5.21 10.63
N ALA A 23 -14.88 6.17 10.40
CA ALA A 23 -16.02 6.42 11.31
C ALA A 23 -17.38 5.82 10.87
N GLU A 24 -17.52 5.24 9.67
CA GLU A 24 -18.83 4.86 9.10
C GLU A 24 -18.93 3.37 8.69
N ALA A 25 -18.42 2.45 9.51
CA ALA A 25 -18.74 1.02 9.33
C ALA A 25 -18.76 0.28 10.68
N VAL A 26 -19.88 0.40 11.38
CA VAL A 26 -20.21 -0.43 12.54
C VAL A 26 -20.63 -1.82 12.05
N GLY A 27 -19.90 -2.83 12.53
CA GLY A 27 -20.39 -4.20 12.75
C GLY A 27 -20.19 -5.19 11.60
N VAL A 28 -19.12 -5.99 11.62
CA VAL A 28 -19.04 -7.33 12.26
C VAL A 28 -17.56 -7.70 12.47
N ALA A 29 -17.28 -8.26 13.65
CA ALA A 29 -16.05 -8.87 14.18
C ALA A 29 -15.28 -9.81 13.20
N GLU A 30 -13.99 -10.17 13.32
CA GLU A 30 -13.14 -10.36 14.51
C GLU A 30 -11.66 -10.63 14.10
N ALA A 31 -10.73 -10.26 14.99
CA ALA A 31 -9.43 -10.88 15.28
C ALA A 31 -8.34 -11.04 14.18
N THR A 32 -7.30 -10.20 14.24
CA THR A 32 -5.99 -10.57 14.81
C THR A 32 -5.05 -9.35 14.92
N ALA A 33 -4.20 -9.38 15.96
CA ALA A 33 -3.29 -8.37 16.50
C ALA A 33 -2.42 -7.58 15.47
N ALA A 34 -1.89 -6.39 15.75
CA ALA A 34 -1.19 -6.01 16.97
C ALA A 34 -1.15 -4.50 17.23
N THR A 35 -1.36 -4.15 18.51
CA THR A 35 -0.78 -2.99 19.18
C THR A 35 0.75 -3.08 19.12
N SER A 36 1.44 -1.99 18.80
CA SER A 36 2.86 -1.83 19.15
C SER A 36 3.15 -0.35 19.43
N GLU A 37 3.53 -0.09 20.69
CA GLU A 37 4.00 1.17 21.24
C GLU A 37 5.44 1.51 20.80
N PRO A 38 5.91 2.77 20.97
CA PRO A 38 7.05 3.31 20.24
C PRO A 38 8.38 2.95 20.93
N GLY A 39 9.06 1.95 20.41
CA GLY A 39 10.46 1.67 20.71
C GLY A 39 11.23 1.57 19.41
N THR A 40 12.05 2.59 19.10
CA THR A 40 13.05 2.66 18.02
C THR A 40 12.95 1.52 17.00
N THR A 41 11.98 1.59 16.08
CA THR A 41 11.62 0.45 15.23
C THR A 41 12.50 0.38 13.97
N PRO A 42 12.70 -0.83 13.40
CA PRO A 42 13.24 -1.04 12.05
C PRO A 42 12.44 -0.35 10.92
N ASP A 43 11.45 0.47 11.24
CA ASP A 43 10.64 1.22 10.27
C ASP A 43 11.48 2.25 9.51
N ASP A 44 12.55 2.79 10.09
CA ASP A 44 13.36 3.81 9.40
C ASP A 44 14.07 3.27 8.16
N VAL A 45 14.54 2.01 8.18
CA VAL A 45 15.31 1.43 7.05
C VAL A 45 14.46 1.19 5.81
N ASN A 46 13.14 1.09 5.95
CA ASN A 46 12.21 0.90 4.83
C ASN A 46 11.20 2.05 4.67
N HIS A 47 11.50 3.23 5.23
CA HIS A 47 10.62 4.41 5.16
C HIS A 47 9.19 4.14 5.66
N GLY A 48 9.05 3.37 6.74
CA GLY A 48 7.77 3.01 7.36
C GLY A 48 6.95 1.96 6.61
N LEU A 49 7.50 1.37 5.53
CA LEU A 49 6.86 0.26 4.83
C LEU A 49 6.90 -1.02 5.68
N THR A 50 5.74 -1.66 5.80
CA THR A 50 5.66 -3.00 6.37
C THR A 50 6.32 -4.02 5.44
N PRO A 51 6.74 -5.18 5.97
CA PRO A 51 7.28 -6.26 5.14
C PRO A 51 6.35 -6.65 3.98
N ARG A 52 5.03 -6.69 4.22
CA ARG A 52 4.04 -7.06 3.20
C ARG A 52 3.92 -6.01 2.09
N GLU A 53 3.94 -4.73 2.45
CA GLU A 53 3.95 -3.64 1.47
C GLU A 53 5.21 -3.67 0.60
N LEU A 54 6.36 -3.98 1.21
CA LEU A 54 7.63 -4.11 0.50
C LEU A 54 7.65 -5.33 -0.44
N GLU A 55 7.14 -6.49 -0.01
CA GLU A 55 6.96 -7.67 -0.88
C GLU A 55 6.09 -7.36 -2.10
N VAL A 56 4.96 -6.68 -1.88
CA VAL A 56 4.08 -6.25 -2.96
C VAL A 56 4.80 -5.27 -3.91
N LEU A 57 5.53 -4.28 -3.39
CA LEU A 57 6.31 -3.33 -4.19
C LEU A 57 7.40 -3.99 -5.03
N ARG A 58 8.08 -5.03 -4.51
CA ARG A 58 9.06 -5.82 -5.25
C ARG A 58 8.43 -6.47 -6.48
N LEU A 59 7.33 -7.19 -6.29
CA LEU A 59 6.62 -7.83 -7.40
C LEU A 59 6.07 -6.82 -8.40
N VAL A 60 5.69 -5.62 -7.93
CA VAL A 60 5.33 -4.51 -8.82
C VAL A 60 6.50 -4.06 -9.68
N ALA A 61 7.70 -3.95 -9.10
CA ALA A 61 8.91 -3.57 -9.83
C ALA A 61 9.35 -4.64 -10.84
N ASP A 62 9.02 -5.91 -10.58
CA ASP A 62 9.17 -7.03 -11.51
C ASP A 62 8.11 -7.04 -12.64
N GLY A 63 7.15 -6.11 -12.61
CA GLY A 63 6.11 -5.97 -13.63
C GLY A 63 4.85 -6.83 -13.39
N SER A 64 4.71 -7.48 -12.23
CA SER A 64 3.57 -8.36 -11.93
C SER A 64 2.26 -7.59 -11.76
N SER A 65 1.18 -7.98 -12.43
CA SER A 65 -0.16 -7.42 -12.21
C SER A 65 -0.72 -7.75 -10.82
N ASP A 66 -1.73 -7.00 -10.34
CA ASP A 66 -2.35 -7.24 -9.02
C ASP A 66 -2.88 -8.68 -8.86
N ARG A 67 -3.31 -9.32 -9.97
CA ARG A 67 -3.77 -10.71 -9.97
C ARG A 67 -2.60 -11.70 -9.81
N GLU A 68 -1.47 -11.42 -10.46
CA GLU A 68 -0.27 -12.24 -10.33
C GLU A 68 0.34 -12.10 -8.94
N ILE A 69 0.37 -10.89 -8.39
CA ILE A 69 0.78 -10.62 -7.00
C ILE A 69 -0.12 -11.35 -6.02
N ALA A 70 -1.45 -11.25 -6.21
CA ALA A 70 -2.43 -11.95 -5.39
C ALA A 70 -2.18 -13.47 -5.37
N LYS A 71 -1.91 -14.05 -6.55
CA LYS A 71 -1.56 -15.47 -6.67
C LYS A 71 -0.22 -15.81 -5.99
N ALA A 72 0.81 -14.99 -6.21
CA ALA A 72 2.14 -15.22 -5.66
C ALA A 72 2.17 -15.15 -4.12
N LEU A 73 1.36 -14.26 -3.55
CA LEU A 73 1.29 -14.04 -2.10
C LEU A 73 0.12 -14.77 -1.41
N PHE A 74 -0.66 -15.55 -2.16
CA PHE A 74 -1.85 -16.27 -1.68
C PHE A 74 -2.87 -15.38 -0.95
N ILE A 75 -3.16 -14.20 -1.51
CA ILE A 75 -4.14 -13.23 -0.99
C ILE A 75 -5.12 -12.78 -2.08
N GLY A 76 -6.15 -12.01 -1.71
CA GLY A 76 -7.08 -11.44 -2.68
C GLY A 76 -6.51 -10.23 -3.44
N PRO A 77 -6.90 -10.00 -4.72
CA PRO A 77 -6.51 -8.79 -5.45
C PRO A 77 -6.94 -7.48 -4.76
N ALA A 78 -8.06 -7.51 -4.01
CA ALA A 78 -8.47 -6.37 -3.19
C ALA A 78 -7.46 -6.05 -2.08
N THR A 79 -6.94 -7.09 -1.41
CA THR A 79 -5.90 -6.97 -0.38
C THR A 79 -4.59 -6.41 -0.96
N VAL A 80 -4.20 -6.84 -2.17
CA VAL A 80 -3.03 -6.28 -2.88
C VAL A 80 -3.19 -4.78 -3.09
N ARG A 81 -4.38 -4.33 -3.56
CA ARG A 81 -4.66 -2.90 -3.74
C ARG A 81 -4.58 -2.14 -2.43
N THR A 82 -5.04 -2.71 -1.31
CA THR A 82 -4.90 -2.11 0.02
C THR A 82 -3.43 -1.94 0.41
N HIS A 83 -2.59 -2.97 0.20
CA HIS A 83 -1.15 -2.85 0.46
C HIS A 83 -0.49 -1.79 -0.43
N LEU A 84 -0.85 -1.73 -1.72
CA LEU A 84 -0.34 -0.69 -2.63
C LEU A 84 -0.78 0.71 -2.21
N ALA A 85 -2.03 0.88 -1.82
CA ALA A 85 -2.55 2.15 -1.32
C ALA A 85 -1.76 2.66 -0.11
N ASN A 86 -1.52 1.77 0.86
CA ASN A 86 -0.74 2.12 2.05
C ASN A 86 0.72 2.41 1.71
N ALA A 87 1.33 1.60 0.84
CA ALA A 87 2.68 1.83 0.37
C ALA A 87 2.82 3.18 -0.36
N PHE A 88 1.85 3.53 -1.21
CA PHE A 88 1.85 4.80 -1.93
C PHE A 88 1.69 5.98 -0.99
N ALA A 89 0.84 5.87 0.03
CA ALA A 89 0.69 6.89 1.05
C ALA A 89 1.99 7.09 1.84
N LYS A 90 2.66 6.00 2.24
CA LYS A 90 3.95 6.04 2.97
C LYS A 90 5.11 6.58 2.14
N LEU A 91 5.10 6.31 0.84
CA LEU A 91 6.09 6.84 -0.10
C LEU A 91 5.71 8.21 -0.68
N GLU A 92 4.55 8.76 -0.30
CA GLU A 92 3.99 10.04 -0.80
C GLU A 92 3.88 10.12 -2.33
N VAL A 93 3.50 9.02 -2.98
CA VAL A 93 3.38 8.90 -4.44
C VAL A 93 1.94 8.70 -4.89
N GLY A 94 1.63 9.13 -6.11
CA GLY A 94 0.29 9.01 -6.69
C GLY A 94 0.11 7.85 -7.68
N SER A 95 1.16 7.12 -8.02
CA SER A 95 1.09 6.09 -9.06
C SER A 95 2.05 4.94 -8.82
N ARG A 96 1.73 3.82 -9.48
CA ARG A 96 2.53 2.59 -9.47
C ARG A 96 3.97 2.82 -9.95
N THR A 97 4.13 3.50 -11.08
CA THR A 97 5.46 3.83 -11.62
C THR A 97 6.22 4.79 -10.71
N ALA A 98 5.53 5.78 -10.13
CA ALA A 98 6.14 6.69 -9.17
C ALA A 98 6.62 5.96 -7.91
N ALA A 99 5.86 4.97 -7.42
CA ALA A 99 6.24 4.15 -6.28
C ALA A 99 7.50 3.34 -6.52
N VAL A 100 7.61 2.66 -7.67
CA VAL A 100 8.84 1.93 -8.05
C VAL A 100 10.03 2.89 -8.17
N ALA A 101 9.83 4.04 -8.82
CA ALA A 101 10.87 5.04 -8.96
C ALA A 101 11.32 5.61 -7.60
N ALA A 102 10.39 5.88 -6.69
CA ALA A 102 10.68 6.33 -5.33
C ALA A 102 11.44 5.26 -4.54
N ALA A 103 10.94 4.03 -4.53
CA ALA A 103 11.56 2.92 -3.83
C ALA A 103 13.01 2.65 -4.31
N ARG A 104 13.29 2.77 -5.62
CA ARG A 104 14.67 2.72 -6.16
C ARG A 104 15.54 3.89 -5.71
N ARG A 105 15.01 5.12 -5.70
CA ARG A 105 15.76 6.29 -5.21
C ARG A 105 16.11 6.19 -3.72
N LEU A 106 15.24 5.55 -2.96
CA LEU A 106 15.40 5.31 -1.53
C LEU A 106 16.29 4.09 -1.23
N GLY A 107 16.69 3.32 -2.24
CA GLY A 107 17.57 2.15 -2.09
C GLY A 107 16.92 0.92 -1.43
N ILE A 108 15.59 0.87 -1.42
CA ILE A 108 14.81 -0.25 -0.84
C ILE A 108 14.39 -1.29 -1.89
N LEU A 109 14.64 -1.00 -3.17
CA LEU A 109 14.47 -1.89 -4.35
C LEU A 109 15.70 -1.83 -5.26
#